data_AF-A0AAV5ZNY9-F1
#
_entry.id   AF-A0AAV5ZNY9-F1
#
_cell.length_a   1.000
_cell.length_b   1.000
_cell.length_c   1.000
_cell.angle_alpha   90.00
_cell.angle_beta   90.00
_cell.angle_gamma   90.00
#
_symmetry.space_group_name_H-M   'P 1'
#
loop_
_entity.id
_entity.type
_entity.pdbx_description
1 polymer ?
#
loop_
_entity_poly.entity_id
_entity_poly.type
_entity_poly.pdbx_seq_one_letter_code
_entity_poly.pdbx_strand_id
1 'polypeptide(L)' 'MEPGSERGRAAAEAEWEMLTLRGLAMTDETASEFTGTLVIHRAGSPEPVESVRVRIKRSVLEEMAGAVQRVLARSTPFTR' A
#
# COMPACT_ATOMS: atom_id res chain seq x y z
N MET A 1 15.49 -25.68 -28.44
CA MET A 1 14.35 -25.07 -27.75
C MET A 1 14.66 -25.21 -26.27
N GLU A 2 15.20 -24.14 -25.68
CA GLU A 2 15.78 -24.16 -24.33
C GLU A 2 14.65 -24.10 -23.27
N PRO A 3 14.56 -25.06 -22.34
CA PRO A 3 13.54 -25.06 -21.28
C PRO A 3 13.72 -23.95 -20.23
N GLY A 4 14.72 -23.07 -20.38
CA GLY A 4 14.97 -21.90 -19.54
C GLY A 4 14.17 -20.65 -19.92
N SER A 5 13.57 -20.59 -21.12
CA SER A 5 12.88 -19.39 -21.61
C SER A 5 11.48 -19.18 -21.03
N GLU A 6 10.85 -20.21 -20.48
CA GLU A 6 9.50 -20.10 -19.87
C GLU A 6 9.55 -19.54 -18.44
N ARG A 7 10.62 -19.83 -17.68
CA ARG A 7 10.81 -19.24 -16.34
C ARG A 7 11.06 -17.73 -16.39
N GLY A 8 11.70 -17.23 -17.45
CA GLY A 8 11.90 -15.80 -17.67
C GLY A 8 10.64 -15.04 -18.10
N ARG A 9 9.64 -15.73 -18.66
CA ARG A 9 8.34 -15.14 -19.06
C ARG A 9 7.30 -15.14 -17.93
N ALA A 10 7.37 -16.11 -17.01
CA ALA A 10 6.52 -16.14 -15.81
C ALA A 10 6.88 -15.06 -14.78
N ALA A 11 8.08 -14.49 -14.89
CA ALA A 11 8.58 -13.37 -14.09
C ALA A 11 8.54 -12.03 -14.87
N ALA A 12 7.70 -11.91 -15.91
CA ALA A 12 7.11 -10.61 -16.21
C ALA A 12 6.28 -10.27 -14.97
N GLU A 13 6.93 -9.53 -14.08
CA GLU A 13 6.58 -9.28 -12.70
C GLU A 13 5.07 -9.06 -12.59
N ALA A 14 4.42 -9.78 -11.67
CA ALA A 14 3.08 -9.41 -11.26
C ALA A 14 3.19 -8.01 -10.65
N GLU A 15 3.01 -6.99 -11.48
CA GLU A 15 3.04 -5.60 -11.08
C GLU A 15 1.82 -5.41 -10.18
N TRP A 16 2.06 -5.05 -8.93
CA TRP A 16 1.01 -4.86 -7.94
C TRP A 16 0.69 -3.36 -7.88
N GLU A 17 -0.40 -2.93 -8.50
CA GLU A 17 -0.69 -1.48 -8.63
C GLU A 17 -1.41 -0.88 -7.43
N MET A 18 -2.11 -1.68 -6.62
CA MET A 18 -2.94 -1.10 -5.57
C MET A 18 -2.89 -1.91 -4.27
N LEU A 19 -2.30 -1.27 -3.26
CA LEU A 19 -2.32 -1.68 -1.87
C LEU A 19 -3.33 -0.81 -1.13
N THR A 20 -4.56 -1.31 -0.98
CA THR A 20 -5.57 -0.58 -0.19
C THR A 20 -5.40 -0.94 1.28
N LEU A 21 -5.25 0.05 2.16
CA LEU A 21 -5.29 -0.17 3.60
C LEU A 21 -6.73 -0.04 4.11
N ARG A 22 -7.31 -1.14 4.61
CA ARG A 22 -8.67 -1.21 5.16
C ARG A 22 -8.64 -1.35 6.67
N GLY A 23 -9.60 -0.69 7.33
CA GLY A 23 -9.86 -0.88 8.75
C GLY A 23 -8.67 -0.57 9.66
N LEU A 24 -7.86 0.44 9.30
CA LEU A 24 -6.77 0.89 10.15
C LEU A 24 -7.35 1.47 11.45
N ALA A 25 -7.14 0.78 12.55
CA ALA A 25 -7.71 1.12 13.84
C ALA A 25 -6.68 1.00 14.96
N MET A 26 -6.86 1.81 15.99
CA MET A 26 -6.13 1.75 17.25
C MET A 26 -6.95 1.01 18.29
N THR A 27 -6.29 0.38 19.26
CA THR A 27 -6.95 -0.24 20.41
C THR A 27 -7.47 0.80 21.40
N ASP A 28 -6.78 1.94 21.52
CA ASP A 28 -7.06 3.06 22.41
C ASP A 28 -6.20 4.28 22.02
N GLU A 29 -6.48 5.45 22.60
CA GLU A 29 -5.81 6.75 22.35
C GLU A 29 -4.29 6.75 22.58
N THR A 30 -3.79 5.86 23.44
CA THR A 30 -2.37 5.74 23.79
C THR A 30 -1.63 4.71 22.95
N ALA A 31 -2.32 4.00 22.06
CA ALA A 31 -1.75 2.90 21.28
C ALA A 31 -0.54 3.35 20.46
N SER A 32 0.58 2.64 20.61
CA SER A 32 1.81 2.86 19.84
C SER A 32 1.76 2.21 18.44
N GLU A 33 0.76 1.37 18.19
CA GLU A 33 0.57 0.65 16.93
C GLU A 33 -0.90 0.63 16.52
N PHE A 34 -1.11 0.59 15.20
CA PHE A 34 -2.42 0.48 14.56
C PHE A 34 -2.49 -0.86 13.85
N THR A 35 -3.64 -1.52 13.91
CA THR A 35 -3.90 -2.77 13.18
C THR A 35 -4.78 -2.47 11.99
N GLY A 36 -4.51 -3.11 10.85
CA GLY A 36 -5.32 -2.99 9.65
C GLY A 36 -5.16 -4.18 8.72
N THR A 37 -5.78 -4.09 7.55
CA THR A 37 -5.64 -5.08 6.48
C THR A 37 -5.14 -4.41 5.22
N LEU A 38 -4.02 -4.88 4.70
CA LEU A 38 -3.52 -4.52 3.39
C LEU A 38 -4.19 -5.43 2.35
N VAL A 39 -4.92 -4.84 1.41
CA VAL A 39 -5.56 -5.56 0.30
C VAL A 39 -4.71 -5.36 -0.94
N ILE A 40 -4.26 -6.48 -1.51
CA ILE A 40 -3.34 -6.53 -2.62
C ILE A 40 -4.12 -6.87 -3.90
N HIS A 41 -3.98 -6.02 -4.91
CA HIS A 41 -4.59 -6.20 -6.23
C HIS A 41 -3.50 -6.40 -7.29
N ARG A 42 -3.77 -7.26 -8.28
CA ARG A 42 -2.92 -7.26 -9.49
C ARG A 42 -3.12 -5.96 -10.26
N ALA A 43 -2.09 -5.52 -10.97
CA ALA A 43 -2.21 -4.45 -11.95
C ALA A 43 -3.40 -4.68 -12.88
N GLY A 44 -4.20 -3.63 -13.07
CA GLY A 44 -5.40 -3.64 -13.89
C GLY A 44 -6.56 -4.51 -13.39
N SER A 45 -6.49 -5.12 -12.20
CA SER A 45 -7.56 -5.98 -11.67
C SER A 45 -8.25 -5.39 -10.44
N PRO A 46 -9.59 -5.24 -10.45
CA PRO A 46 -10.33 -4.76 -9.29
C PRO A 46 -10.49 -5.85 -8.21
N GLU A 47 -10.22 -7.12 -8.54
CA GLU A 47 -10.40 -8.25 -7.62
C GLU A 47 -9.21 -8.35 -6.66
N PRO A 48 -9.43 -8.40 -5.34
CA PRO A 48 -8.38 -8.68 -4.38
C PRO A 48 -7.76 -10.06 -4.61
N VAL A 49 -6.44 -10.11 -4.65
CA VAL A 49 -5.69 -11.37 -4.74
C VAL A 49 -5.34 -11.88 -3.34
N GLU A 50 -5.04 -10.96 -2.44
CA GLU A 50 -4.61 -11.29 -1.08
C GLU A 50 -5.02 -10.20 -0.09
N SER A 51 -5.24 -10.61 1.16
CA SER A 51 -5.46 -9.71 2.28
C SER A 51 -4.52 -10.06 3.43
N VAL A 52 -3.65 -9.12 3.80
CA VAL A 52 -2.62 -9.31 4.82
C VAL A 52 -2.94 -8.45 6.03
N ARG A 53 -3.00 -9.07 7.22
CA ARG A 53 -3.11 -8.31 8.48
C ARG A 53 -1.78 -7.62 8.77
N VAL A 54 -1.83 -6.32 9.04
CA VAL A 54 -0.65 -5.51 9.29
C VAL A 54 -0.75 -4.80 10.65
N ARG A 55 0.42 -4.56 11.25
CA ARG A 55 0.59 -3.68 12.41
C ARG A 55 1.53 -2.55 12.00
N ILE A 56 1.11 -1.31 12.20
CA ILE A 56 1.83 -0.11 11.77
C ILE A 56 2.12 0.74 13.00
N LYS A 57 3.39 1.11 13.19
CA LYS A 57 3.78 2.00 14.29
C LYS A 57 3.19 3.40 14.10
N ARG A 58 2.74 4.02 15.19
CA ARG A 58 2.24 5.41 15.20
C ARG A 58 3.23 6.38 14.57
N SER A 59 4.51 6.26 14.90
CA SER A 59 5.57 7.13 14.38
C SER A 59 5.66 7.13 12.85
N VAL A 60 5.39 5.98 12.21
CA VAL A 60 5.40 5.87 10.73
C VAL A 60 4.23 6.64 10.13
N LEU A 61 3.04 6.56 10.73
CA LEU A 61 1.87 7.33 10.28
C LEU A 61 2.05 8.83 10.50
N GLU A 62 2.67 9.23 11.60
CA GLU A 62 3.02 10.64 11.88
C GLU A 62 4.02 11.18 10.85
N GLU A 63 5.05 10.40 10.52
CA GLU A 63 6.02 10.76 9.49
C GLU A 63 5.36 10.88 8.10
N MET A 64 4.53 9.90 7.73
CA MET A 64 3.75 9.94 6.50
C MET A 64 2.84 11.17 6.43
N ALA A 65 2.11 11.47 7.52
CA ALA A 65 1.24 12.64 7.59
C ALA A 65 2.05 13.93 7.39
N GLY A 66 3.21 14.07 8.05
CA GLY A 66 4.10 15.20 7.86
C GLY A 66 4.66 15.30 6.43
N ALA A 67 4.98 14.18 5.80
CA ALA A 67 5.44 14.16 4.41
C ALA A 67 4.33 14.61 3.45
N VAL A 68 3.10 14.09 3.61
CA VAL A 68 1.94 14.49 2.81
C VAL A 68 1.63 15.97 3.00
N GLN A 69 1.64 16.48 4.23
CA GLN A 69 1.43 17.90 4.50
C GLN A 69 2.46 18.78 3.76
N ARG A 70 3.75 18.40 3.78
CA ARG A 70 4.80 19.14 3.07
C ARG A 70 4.61 19.12 1.55
N VAL A 71 4.15 18.00 1.00
CA VAL A 71 3.83 17.89 -0.43
C VAL A 71 2.64 18.80 -0.76
N LEU A 72 1.55 18.70 0.00
CA LEU A 72 0.34 19.50 -0.23
C LEU A 72 0.61 21.00 -0.08
N ALA A 73 1.40 21.41 0.90
CA ALA A 73 1.78 22.81 1.11
C ALA A 73 2.55 23.43 -0.06
N ARG A 74 3.22 22.61 -0.88
CA ARG A 74 3.93 23.03 -2.09
C ARG A 74 3.19 22.71 -3.38
N SER A 75 2.05 22.03 -3.28
CA SER A 75 1.25 21.65 -4.45
C SER A 75 0.45 22.84 -4.95
N THR A 76 0.33 22.97 -6.26
CA THR A 76 -0.63 23.90 -6.86
C THR A 76 -2.03 23.34 -6.63
N PRO A 77 -2.98 24.12 -6.09
CA PRO A 77 -4.36 23.66 -5.95
C PRO A 77 -4.89 23.17 -7.30
N PHE A 78 -5.49 21.98 -7.30
CA PHE A 78 -6.15 21.47 -8.49
C PHE A 78 -7.44 22.27 -8.71
N THR A 79 -7.42 23.18 -9.68
CA THR A 79 -8.62 23.89 -10.14
C THR A 79 -9.24 23.08 -11.28
N ARG A 80 -10.49 22.62 -11.08
CA ARG A 80 -11.25 21.85 -12.07
C ARG A 80 -11.80 22.74 -13.18
#